data_AF-A0A954KK51-F1
#
_entry.id   AF-A0A954KK51-F1
#
_cell.length_a   1.000
_cell.length_b   1.000
_cell.length_c   1.000
_cell.angle_alpha   90.00
_cell.angle_beta   90.00
_cell.angle_gamma   90.00
#
_symmetry.space_group_name_H-M   'P 1'
#
loop_
_entity.id
_entity.type
_entity.pdbx_description
1 polymer ?
#
loop_
_entity_poly.entity_id
_entity_poly.type
_entity_poly.pdbx_seq_one_letter_code
_entity_poly.pdbx_strand_id
1 'polypeptide(L)'
;QQGDGWRLFDGKSLAMWDANPEVWSVQDGELVGKSPQGLAHNDFAVSHLLLADFELTFEVKLVDDVGNSGVQLRSTPAANGEVKGYQADIGPGWWGKLYEELGRGLLDPADRDGLVEKGDWNRYRIVAEGTRVRTWLNDQPCVDRDDAQAAREGVLALQVHSGVPTEVRFRNFDLKVK
;
A
#
# COMPACT_ATOMS: atom_id res chain seq x y z
N GLN A 1 -10.57 22.68 10.77
CA GLN A 1 -9.36 22.63 11.62
C GLN A 1 -8.44 21.59 10.98
N GLN A 2 -7.33 22.02 10.39
CA GLN A 2 -6.30 21.11 9.89
C GLN A 2 -5.51 20.67 11.12
N GLY A 3 -5.80 19.46 11.62
CA GLY A 3 -4.99 18.85 12.67
C GLY A 3 -3.58 18.64 12.15
N ASP A 4 -2.60 18.75 13.05
CA ASP A 4 -1.16 18.70 12.81
C ASP A 4 -0.67 17.30 12.34
N GLY A 5 -1.25 16.80 11.25
CA GLY A 5 -0.91 15.53 10.62
C GLY A 5 0.34 15.67 9.78
N TRP A 6 1.39 14.94 10.15
CA TRP A 6 2.60 14.82 9.37
C TRP A 6 2.21 14.27 8.00
N ARG A 7 2.39 15.07 6.94
CA ARG A 7 1.94 14.67 5.60
C ARG A 7 2.90 13.61 5.08
N LEU A 8 2.48 12.35 5.18
CA LEU A 8 3.09 11.23 4.46
C LEU A 8 3.26 11.55 2.96
N PHE A 9 2.35 12.36 2.41
CA PHE A 9 2.46 12.90 1.05
C PHE A 9 1.86 14.32 0.99
N ASP A 10 2.60 15.26 0.40
CA ASP A 10 2.23 16.68 0.33
C ASP A 10 1.48 17.07 -0.96
N GLY A 11 1.28 16.12 -1.87
CA GLY A 11 0.70 16.34 -3.20
C GLY A 11 1.65 17.02 -4.19
N LYS A 12 2.93 17.14 -3.89
CA LYS A 12 3.89 17.92 -4.70
C LYS A 12 5.21 17.21 -4.93
N SER A 13 5.65 16.41 -3.97
CA SER A 13 6.97 15.78 -4.00
C SER A 13 6.98 14.40 -3.37
N LEU A 14 8.00 13.62 -3.73
CA LEU A 14 8.32 12.35 -3.09
C LEU A 14 9.32 12.53 -1.94
N ALA A 15 9.38 13.71 -1.31
CA ALA A 15 10.43 14.03 -0.33
C ALA A 15 10.47 13.10 0.90
N MET A 16 9.33 12.46 1.22
CA MET A 16 9.20 11.48 2.31
C MET A 16 9.36 10.03 1.86
N TRP A 17 9.82 9.80 0.62
CA TRP A 17 9.86 8.50 -0.02
C TRP A 17 11.21 8.26 -0.71
N ASP A 18 11.82 7.12 -0.42
CA ASP A 18 12.86 6.55 -1.27
C ASP A 18 12.16 5.81 -2.41
N ALA A 19 12.22 6.39 -3.61
CA ALA A 19 11.47 5.89 -4.76
C ALA A 19 12.29 6.02 -6.06
N ASN A 20 12.24 4.98 -6.89
CA ASN A 20 12.87 5.00 -8.20
C ASN A 20 12.19 6.02 -9.12
N PRO A 21 12.87 7.08 -9.59
CA PRO A 21 12.25 8.12 -10.42
C PRO A 21 11.84 7.64 -11.82
N GLU A 22 12.28 6.46 -12.25
CA GLU A 22 11.82 5.83 -13.49
C GLU A 22 10.42 5.20 -13.34
N VAL A 23 10.01 4.89 -12.11
CA VAL A 23 8.73 4.22 -11.80
C VAL A 23 7.77 5.16 -11.07
N TRP A 24 8.29 5.99 -10.16
CA TRP A 24 7.50 6.79 -9.24
C TRP A 24 7.61 8.28 -9.56
N SER A 25 6.47 8.96 -9.58
CA SER A 25 6.38 10.39 -9.83
C SER A 25 5.20 11.02 -9.08
N VAL A 26 5.10 12.35 -9.15
CA VAL A 26 3.92 13.10 -8.71
C VAL A 26 3.25 13.73 -9.92
N GLN A 27 1.96 13.47 -10.12
CA GLN A 27 1.16 14.03 -11.21
C GLN A 27 -0.18 14.47 -10.65
N ASP A 28 -0.62 15.69 -10.95
CA ASP A 28 -1.94 16.23 -10.55
C ASP A 28 -2.26 16.12 -9.04
N GLY A 29 -1.24 16.16 -8.18
CA GLY A 29 -1.41 16.01 -6.74
C GLY A 29 -1.46 14.56 -6.24
N GLU A 30 -1.14 13.60 -7.11
CA GLU A 30 -1.23 12.16 -6.87
C GLU A 30 0.17 11.54 -6.91
N LEU A 31 0.42 10.56 -6.04
CA LEU A 31 1.62 9.73 -6.09
C LEU A 31 1.35 8.61 -7.10
N VAL A 32 2.14 8.57 -8.17
CA VAL A 32 1.91 7.66 -9.31
C VAL A 32 3.07 6.69 -9.44
N GLY A 33 2.76 5.39 -9.35
CA GLY A 33 3.65 4.30 -9.75
C GLY A 33 3.27 3.80 -11.13
N LYS A 34 4.21 3.79 -12.08
CA LYS A 34 3.93 3.48 -13.49
C LYS A 34 5.06 2.67 -14.13
N SER A 35 4.70 1.59 -14.79
CA SER A 35 5.61 0.72 -15.54
C SER A 35 5.03 0.42 -16.93
N PRO A 36 5.17 1.30 -17.93
CA PRO A 36 4.46 1.15 -19.21
C PRO A 36 4.91 -0.06 -20.04
N GLN A 37 6.12 -0.59 -19.80
CA GLN A 37 6.62 -1.83 -20.41
C GLN A 37 6.56 -3.03 -19.45
N GLY A 38 6.00 -2.86 -18.24
CA GLY A 38 6.14 -3.82 -17.16
C GLY A 38 7.49 -3.74 -16.44
N LEU A 39 7.68 -4.56 -15.40
CA LEU A 39 8.93 -4.63 -14.62
C LEU A 39 9.45 -6.06 -14.51
N ALA A 40 10.78 -6.22 -14.45
CA ALA A 40 11.40 -7.53 -14.21
C ALA A 40 11.37 -7.95 -12.73
N HIS A 41 11.34 -6.97 -11.82
CA HIS A 41 11.30 -7.14 -10.37
C HIS A 41 10.31 -6.15 -9.78
N ASN A 42 9.86 -6.37 -8.55
CA ASN A 42 9.00 -5.42 -7.87
C ASN A 42 9.77 -4.11 -7.65
N ASP A 43 9.08 -2.99 -7.72
CA ASP A 43 9.63 -1.69 -7.35
C ASP A 43 8.76 -1.07 -6.24
N PHE A 44 9.40 -0.41 -5.28
CA PHE A 44 8.74 0.12 -4.10
C PHE A 44 9.09 1.60 -3.89
N ALA A 45 8.09 2.42 -3.62
CA ALA A 45 8.29 3.70 -2.95
C ALA A 45 8.23 3.46 -1.44
N VAL A 46 9.37 3.59 -0.75
CA VAL A 46 9.51 3.29 0.68
C VAL A 46 9.47 4.58 1.49
N SER A 47 8.57 4.69 2.47
CA SER A 47 8.46 5.89 3.30
C SER A 47 9.65 6.02 4.25
N HIS A 48 10.06 7.25 4.56
CA HIS A 48 11.05 7.52 5.62
C HIS A 48 10.49 7.40 7.05
N LEU A 49 9.25 6.94 7.21
CA LEU A 49 8.61 6.74 8.50
C LEU A 49 8.82 5.32 9.01
N LEU A 50 9.10 5.21 10.30
CA LEU A 50 9.03 3.95 11.05
C LEU A 50 7.80 4.01 11.96
N LEU A 51 6.81 3.17 11.70
CA LEU A 51 5.51 3.21 12.36
C LEU A 51 5.27 1.93 13.16
N ALA A 52 4.89 2.10 14.42
CA ALA A 52 4.34 1.03 15.24
C ALA A 52 2.81 1.00 15.12
N ASP A 53 2.08 1.52 16.12
CA ASP A 53 0.62 1.59 16.08
C ASP A 53 0.13 2.80 15.28
N PHE A 54 -0.75 2.56 14.30
CA PHE A 54 -1.27 3.60 13.43
C PHE A 54 -2.64 3.28 12.85
N GLU A 55 -3.30 4.34 12.40
CA GLU A 55 -4.42 4.30 11.47
C GLU A 55 -4.04 5.08 10.21
N LEU A 56 -4.13 4.44 9.05
CA LEU A 56 -3.86 5.02 7.74
C LEU A 56 -5.13 4.93 6.89
N THR A 57 -5.53 6.03 6.28
CA THR A 57 -6.52 6.02 5.20
C THR A 57 -5.92 6.66 3.95
N PHE A 58 -6.28 6.13 2.79
CA PHE A 58 -5.84 6.65 1.50
C PHE A 58 -6.85 6.24 0.42
N GLU A 59 -6.79 6.93 -0.71
CA GLU A 59 -7.46 6.52 -1.94
C GLU A 59 -6.43 5.97 -2.91
N VAL A 60 -6.80 4.88 -3.59
CA VAL A 60 -5.99 4.23 -4.62
C VAL A 60 -6.82 3.97 -5.87
N LYS A 61 -6.20 4.16 -7.03
CA LYS A 61 -6.76 3.82 -8.33
C LYS A 61 -5.75 2.97 -9.09
N LEU A 62 -6.13 1.73 -9.39
CA LEU A 62 -5.40 0.90 -10.34
C LEU A 62 -6.01 1.16 -11.71
N VAL A 63 -5.26 1.84 -12.58
CA VAL A 63 -5.76 2.26 -13.89
C VAL A 63 -6.12 1.04 -14.73
N ASP A 64 -7.30 1.10 -15.36
CA ASP A 64 -7.91 0.01 -16.14
C ASP A 64 -8.15 -1.31 -15.37
N ASP A 65 -7.95 -1.32 -14.04
CA ASP A 65 -7.93 -2.52 -13.21
C ASP A 65 -6.95 -3.58 -13.77
N VAL A 66 -5.76 -3.14 -14.22
CA VAL A 66 -4.71 -4.00 -14.78
C VAL A 66 -3.44 -3.92 -13.92
N GLY A 67 -2.82 -5.08 -13.71
CA GLY A 67 -1.59 -5.22 -12.94
C GLY A 67 -1.86 -5.65 -11.50
N ASN A 68 -0.82 -5.51 -10.67
CA ASN A 68 -0.88 -5.79 -9.25
C ASN A 68 -0.05 -4.74 -8.50
N SER A 69 -0.55 -4.34 -7.34
CA SER A 69 0.07 -3.40 -6.45
C SER A 69 -0.27 -3.82 -5.02
N GLY A 70 0.24 -3.06 -4.06
CA GLY A 70 -0.04 -3.28 -2.66
C GLY A 70 0.54 -2.16 -1.82
N VAL A 71 0.02 -2.05 -0.60
CA VAL A 71 0.58 -1.18 0.43
C VAL A 71 1.16 -2.05 1.54
N GLN A 72 2.47 -1.99 1.67
CA GLN A 72 3.23 -2.62 2.72
C GLN A 72 3.02 -1.88 4.05
N LEU A 73 2.81 -2.63 5.13
CA LEU A 73 2.57 -2.12 6.47
C LEU A 73 3.47 -2.81 7.50
N ARG A 74 4.19 -1.99 8.28
CA ARG A 74 5.19 -2.46 9.26
C ARG A 74 6.22 -3.40 8.64
N SER A 75 6.63 -3.11 7.41
CA SER A 75 7.53 -3.96 6.65
C SER A 75 8.99 -3.51 6.82
N THR A 76 9.92 -4.34 6.37
CA THR A 76 11.36 -4.08 6.44
C THR A 76 11.93 -4.10 5.02
N PRO A 77 12.60 -3.03 4.56
CA PRO A 77 13.33 -3.05 3.29
C PRO A 77 14.44 -4.11 3.31
N ALA A 78 14.59 -4.84 2.22
CA ALA A 78 15.62 -5.85 2.03
C ALA A 78 16.76 -5.32 1.14
N ALA A 79 17.96 -5.91 1.27
CA ALA A 79 19.16 -5.45 0.55
C ALA A 79 19.06 -5.57 -0.98
N ASN A 80 18.13 -6.37 -1.49
CA ASN A 80 17.90 -6.60 -2.92
C ASN A 80 16.82 -5.67 -3.51
N GLY A 81 16.36 -4.67 -2.76
CA GLY A 81 15.31 -3.74 -3.21
C GLY A 81 13.88 -4.23 -2.97
N GLU A 82 13.69 -5.47 -2.52
CA GLU A 82 12.38 -5.96 -2.09
C GLU A 82 12.00 -5.41 -0.70
N VAL A 83 10.74 -5.60 -0.31
CA VAL A 83 10.23 -5.23 1.01
C VAL A 83 9.58 -6.46 1.65
N LYS A 84 9.96 -6.79 2.88
CA LYS A 84 9.44 -7.95 3.62
C LYS A 84 8.41 -7.52 4.66
N GLY A 85 7.21 -8.10 4.64
CA GLY A 85 6.21 -7.85 5.67
C GLY A 85 4.79 -7.91 5.13
N TYR A 86 3.83 -7.37 5.89
CA TYR A 86 2.43 -7.43 5.52
C TYR A 86 2.11 -6.47 4.39
N GLN A 87 1.32 -6.94 3.43
CA GLN A 87 0.83 -6.19 2.29
C GLN A 87 -0.70 -6.24 2.27
N ALA A 88 -1.33 -5.06 2.23
CA ALA A 88 -2.72 -4.93 1.80
C ALA A 88 -2.74 -4.88 0.27
N ASP A 89 -3.28 -5.92 -0.36
CA ASP A 89 -3.16 -6.13 -1.79
C ASP A 89 -4.14 -5.31 -2.64
N ILE A 90 -3.71 -4.98 -3.86
CA ILE A 90 -4.43 -4.18 -4.84
C ILE A 90 -4.32 -4.85 -6.22
N GLY A 91 -5.46 -5.16 -6.84
CA GLY A 91 -5.55 -5.64 -8.22
C GLY A 91 -6.55 -6.77 -8.41
N PRO A 92 -6.88 -7.13 -9.66
CA PRO A 92 -7.89 -8.15 -9.96
C PRO A 92 -7.60 -9.47 -9.27
N GLY A 93 -8.56 -9.95 -8.48
CA GLY A 93 -8.46 -11.15 -7.66
C GLY A 93 -7.59 -11.01 -6.42
N TRP A 94 -7.08 -9.81 -6.12
CA TRP A 94 -6.17 -9.51 -5.01
C TRP A 94 -6.69 -8.42 -4.06
N TRP A 95 -7.64 -7.60 -4.50
CA TRP A 95 -8.23 -6.54 -3.68
C TRP A 95 -8.72 -7.06 -2.33
N GLY A 96 -8.35 -6.33 -1.27
CA GLY A 96 -8.79 -6.58 0.11
C GLY A 96 -8.12 -7.77 0.80
N LYS A 97 -7.18 -8.45 0.13
CA LYS A 97 -6.40 -9.55 0.73
C LYS A 97 -5.26 -9.03 1.60
N LEU A 98 -4.78 -9.92 2.48
CA LEU A 98 -3.55 -9.72 3.24
C LEU A 98 -2.53 -10.76 2.82
N TYR A 99 -1.36 -10.30 2.39
CA TYR A 99 -0.22 -11.14 2.05
C TYR A 99 0.97 -10.81 2.95
N GLU A 100 1.89 -11.74 3.17
CA GLU A 100 3.17 -11.49 3.83
C GLU A 100 4.33 -11.71 2.85
N GLU A 101 4.79 -10.62 2.27
CA GLU A 101 5.86 -10.56 1.28
C GLU A 101 7.18 -11.05 1.88
N LEU A 102 7.88 -11.92 1.15
CA LEU A 102 9.07 -12.65 1.64
C LEU A 102 8.88 -13.35 3.01
N GLY A 103 7.65 -13.77 3.30
CA GLY A 103 7.27 -14.50 4.51
C GLY A 103 6.35 -15.67 4.21
N ARG A 104 5.21 -15.74 4.91
CA ARG A 104 4.25 -16.84 4.86
C ARG A 104 3.35 -16.82 3.62
N GLY A 105 3.40 -15.77 2.81
CA GLY A 105 2.55 -15.61 1.64
C GLY A 105 1.11 -15.21 2.00
N LEU A 106 0.12 -15.78 1.33
CA LEU A 106 -1.28 -15.35 1.45
C LEU A 106 -1.86 -15.68 2.83
N LEU A 107 -2.17 -14.64 3.61
CA LEU A 107 -2.69 -14.76 4.98
C LEU A 107 -4.22 -14.66 5.07
N ASP A 108 -4.84 -13.90 4.16
CA ASP A 108 -6.30 -13.79 4.02
C ASP A 108 -6.69 -13.90 2.53
N PRO A 109 -7.29 -15.04 2.11
CA PRO A 109 -7.58 -15.31 0.70
C PRO A 109 -8.97 -14.85 0.22
N ALA A 110 -9.81 -14.25 1.07
CA ALA A 110 -11.21 -14.01 0.71
C ALA A 110 -11.35 -13.04 -0.48
N ASP A 111 -12.27 -13.37 -1.38
CA ASP A 111 -12.55 -12.59 -2.59
C ASP A 111 -13.40 -11.37 -2.23
N ARG A 112 -12.92 -10.20 -2.64
CA ARG A 112 -13.50 -8.89 -2.35
C ARG A 112 -13.50 -7.98 -3.59
N ASP A 113 -13.27 -8.54 -4.78
CA ASP A 113 -13.28 -7.79 -6.04
C ASP A 113 -14.63 -7.10 -6.30
N GLY A 114 -15.72 -7.66 -5.79
CA GLY A 114 -17.06 -7.06 -5.88
C GLY A 114 -17.24 -5.77 -5.06
N LEU A 115 -16.27 -5.40 -4.23
CA LEU A 115 -16.28 -4.16 -3.45
C LEU A 115 -15.63 -2.99 -4.19
N VAL A 116 -14.99 -3.24 -5.33
CA VAL A 116 -14.07 -2.31 -6.00
C VAL A 116 -14.77 -1.58 -7.14
N GLU A 117 -14.56 -0.26 -7.20
CA GLU A 117 -14.81 0.55 -8.39
C GLU A 117 -13.64 0.33 -9.37
N LYS A 118 -13.78 -0.65 -10.26
CA LYS A 118 -12.71 -1.10 -11.16
C LYS A 118 -12.24 0.02 -12.08
N GLY A 119 -10.92 0.22 -12.15
CA GLY A 119 -10.33 1.29 -12.95
C GLY A 119 -10.54 2.68 -12.37
N ASP A 120 -11.10 2.80 -11.16
CA ASP A 120 -11.36 4.07 -10.50
C ASP A 120 -10.90 4.11 -9.03
N TRP A 121 -11.20 5.21 -8.35
CA TRP A 121 -10.76 5.47 -6.99
C TRP A 121 -11.49 4.59 -5.97
N ASN A 122 -10.69 3.93 -5.13
CA ASN A 122 -11.13 3.08 -4.04
C ASN A 122 -10.48 3.56 -2.74
N ARG A 123 -11.25 3.58 -1.66
CA ARG A 123 -10.77 4.02 -0.35
C ARG A 123 -10.32 2.83 0.49
N TYR A 124 -9.08 2.85 0.93
CA TYR A 124 -8.57 1.94 1.96
C TYR A 124 -8.52 2.61 3.32
N ARG A 125 -8.78 1.80 4.36
CA ARG A 125 -8.44 2.10 5.74
C ARG A 125 -7.67 0.92 6.31
N ILE A 126 -6.55 1.20 6.98
CA ILE A 126 -5.70 0.21 7.63
C ILE A 126 -5.52 0.66 9.08
N VAL A 127 -5.79 -0.23 10.02
CA VAL A 127 -5.52 -0.02 11.44
C VAL A 127 -4.62 -1.13 11.93
N ALA A 128 -3.42 -0.77 12.36
CA ALA A 128 -2.47 -1.69 12.96
C ALA A 128 -2.25 -1.29 14.43
N GLU A 129 -2.61 -2.17 15.37
CA GLU A 129 -2.56 -1.93 16.81
C GLU A 129 -2.08 -3.18 17.54
N GLY A 130 -0.93 -3.10 18.22
CA GLY A 130 -0.32 -4.27 18.82
C GLY A 130 -0.06 -5.35 17.76
N THR A 131 -0.64 -6.53 17.93
CA THR A 131 -0.56 -7.68 17.00
C THR A 131 -1.62 -7.65 15.91
N ARG A 132 -2.61 -6.76 16.05
CA ARG A 132 -3.85 -6.83 15.32
C ARG A 132 -3.82 -5.89 14.14
N VAL A 133 -4.12 -6.40 12.96
CA VAL A 133 -4.26 -5.64 11.72
C VAL A 133 -5.68 -5.77 11.22
N ARG A 134 -6.30 -4.64 10.93
CA ARG A 134 -7.64 -4.53 10.38
C ARG A 134 -7.64 -3.67 9.14
N THR A 135 -8.37 -4.10 8.12
CA THR A 135 -8.49 -3.36 6.87
C THR A 135 -9.94 -3.18 6.44
N TRP A 136 -10.21 -2.09 5.73
CA TRP A 136 -11.47 -1.83 5.05
C TRP A 136 -11.19 -1.35 3.63
N LEU A 137 -12.07 -1.73 2.72
CA LEU A 137 -12.09 -1.30 1.33
C LEU A 137 -13.48 -0.74 1.02
N ASN A 138 -13.55 0.51 0.58
CA ASN A 138 -14.80 1.24 0.36
C ASN A 138 -15.76 1.13 1.56
N ASP A 139 -15.20 1.36 2.75
CA ASP A 139 -15.85 1.29 4.07
C ASP A 139 -16.41 -0.09 4.46
N GLN A 140 -16.23 -1.12 3.64
CA GLN A 140 -16.56 -2.50 3.96
C GLN A 140 -15.38 -3.20 4.66
N PRO A 141 -15.60 -3.92 5.78
CA PRO A 141 -14.53 -4.62 6.48
C PRO A 141 -13.96 -5.74 5.61
N CYS A 142 -12.62 -5.85 5.59
CA CYS A 142 -11.92 -6.87 4.82
C CYS A 142 -11.20 -7.84 5.75
N VAL A 143 -10.09 -7.40 6.36
CA VAL A 143 -9.25 -8.23 7.22
C VAL A 143 -9.47 -7.84 8.67
N ASP A 144 -9.51 -8.82 9.56
CA ASP A 144 -9.39 -8.62 11.00
C ASP A 144 -8.56 -9.77 11.58
N ARG A 145 -7.26 -9.53 11.72
CA ARG A 145 -6.28 -10.56 12.06
C ARG A 145 -5.49 -10.15 13.29
N ASP A 146 -5.57 -10.97 14.33
CA ASP A 146 -4.68 -10.91 15.48
C ASP A 146 -3.57 -11.96 15.30
N ASP A 147 -2.34 -11.51 15.04
CA ASP A 147 -1.23 -12.39 14.69
C ASP A 147 0.00 -12.11 15.58
N ALA A 148 0.35 -13.09 16.41
CA ALA A 148 1.53 -12.99 17.28
C ALA A 148 2.85 -12.86 16.51
N GLN A 149 2.88 -13.27 15.23
CA GLN A 149 4.04 -13.13 14.35
C GLN A 149 4.04 -11.81 13.58
N ALA A 150 3.00 -10.97 13.71
CA ALA A 150 2.98 -9.66 13.08
C ALA A 150 4.14 -8.80 13.56
N ALA A 151 4.82 -8.17 12.61
CA ALA A 151 5.76 -7.10 12.92
C ALA A 151 5.04 -6.01 13.73
N ARG A 152 5.75 -5.47 14.74
CA ARG A 152 5.22 -4.43 15.64
C ARG A 152 5.54 -3.04 15.17
N GLU A 153 6.57 -2.91 14.34
CA GLU A 153 6.98 -1.66 13.72
C GLU A 153 7.61 -1.95 12.35
N GLY A 154 7.63 -0.93 11.51
CA GLY A 154 8.32 -0.98 10.22
C GLY A 154 7.90 0.18 9.33
N VAL A 155 8.37 0.17 8.09
CA VAL A 155 8.05 1.20 7.12
C VAL A 155 6.67 0.98 6.49
N LEU A 156 6.14 2.03 5.87
CA LEU A 156 5.15 1.90 4.80
C LEU A 156 5.90 1.83 3.47
N ALA A 157 5.37 1.05 2.53
CA ALA A 157 5.84 1.11 1.15
C ALA A 157 4.69 0.88 0.17
N LEU A 158 4.76 1.52 -1.00
CA LEU A 158 3.82 1.35 -2.10
C LEU A 158 4.50 0.50 -3.17
N GLN A 159 3.79 -0.47 -3.74
CA GLN A 159 4.37 -1.42 -4.71
C GLN A 159 3.88 -1.15 -6.13
N VAL A 160 4.79 -1.25 -7.11
CA VAL A 160 4.44 -1.65 -8.49
C VAL A 160 4.98 -3.06 -8.67
N HIS A 161 4.09 -4.03 -8.85
CA HIS A 161 4.49 -5.44 -8.97
C HIS A 161 5.20 -5.69 -10.31
N SER A 162 6.11 -6.66 -10.30
CA SER A 162 6.73 -7.20 -11.51
C SER A 162 5.70 -7.74 -12.51
N GLY A 163 6.10 -7.88 -13.77
CA GLY A 163 5.26 -8.45 -14.82
C GLY A 163 4.64 -7.39 -15.71
N VAL A 164 3.32 -7.41 -15.84
CA VAL A 164 2.59 -6.65 -16.89
C VAL A 164 2.63 -5.14 -16.65
N PRO A 165 2.38 -4.33 -17.70
CA PRO A 165 2.26 -2.90 -17.54
C PRO A 165 1.24 -2.53 -16.46
N THR A 166 1.64 -1.63 -15.57
CA THR A 166 0.84 -1.21 -14.42
C THR A 166 0.89 0.31 -14.27
N GLU A 167 -0.24 0.93 -13.98
CA GLU A 167 -0.29 2.31 -13.46
C GLU A 167 -1.21 2.32 -12.23
N VAL A 168 -0.63 2.65 -11.08
CA VAL A 168 -1.33 2.80 -9.81
C VAL A 168 -1.14 4.21 -9.29
N ARG A 169 -2.23 4.81 -8.81
CA ARG A 169 -2.27 6.18 -8.33
C ARG A 169 -2.77 6.22 -6.91
N PHE A 170 -2.16 7.04 -6.07
CA PHE A 170 -2.54 7.20 -4.67
C PHE A 170 -2.73 8.67 -4.32
N ARG A 171 -3.72 8.96 -3.47
CA ARG A 171 -3.96 10.30 -2.93
C ARG A 171 -4.68 10.26 -1.58
N ASN A 172 -4.90 11.44 -1.00
CA ASN A 172 -5.70 11.64 0.22
C ASN A 172 -5.21 10.78 1.40
N PHE A 173 -3.89 10.70 1.60
CA PHE A 173 -3.31 10.04 2.75
C PHE A 173 -3.62 10.81 4.04
N ASP A 174 -4.25 10.13 5.00
CA ASP A 174 -4.44 10.59 6.38
C ASP A 174 -3.85 9.53 7.32
N LEU A 175 -2.79 9.91 8.04
CA LEU A 175 -2.05 9.04 8.95
C LEU A 175 -2.19 9.56 10.39
N LYS A 176 -2.63 8.68 11.29
CA LYS A 176 -2.73 8.93 12.72
C LYS A 176 -1.88 7.91 13.47
N VAL A 177 -0.80 8.38 14.08
CA VAL A 177 0.03 7.56 14.99
C VAL A 177 -0.69 7.45 16.33
N LYS A 178 -0.63 6.27 16.95
CA LYS A 178 -1.30 5.95 18.22
C LYS A 178 -0.31 5.80 19.37
#